data_AF-A0A3Q0IXF8-F1
#
_entry.id   AF-A0A3Q0IXF8-F1
#
_cell.length_a   1.000
_cell.length_b   1.000
_cell.length_c   1.000
_cell.angle_alpha   90.00
_cell.angle_beta   90.00
_cell.angle_gamma   90.00
#
_symmetry.space_group_name_H-M   'P 1'
#
loop_
_entity.id
_entity.type
_entity.pdbx_description
1 polymer ?
#
loop_
_entity_poly.entity_id
_entity_poly.type
_entity_poly.pdbx_seq_one_letter_code
_entity_poly.pdbx_strand_id
1 'polypeptide(L)' 'MTNEEVSDFVRMRIGSGMEPEEICEDLMTRCLAPDCQMGGLGCDNMTVVIVCFLHGNPYSSLVNKCALLQ' A
#
# COMPACT_ATOMS: atom_id res chain seq x y z
N MET A 1 9.14 -2.80 6.88
CA MET A 1 9.09 -3.18 5.45
C MET A 1 10.24 -2.48 4.73
N THR A 2 10.90 -3.14 3.79
CA THR A 2 11.85 -2.50 2.86
C THR A 2 11.11 -1.81 1.72
N ASN A 3 11.81 -1.02 0.90
CA ASN A 3 11.21 -0.34 -0.24
C ASN A 3 10.63 -1.32 -1.27
N GLU A 4 11.35 -2.42 -1.54
CA GLU A 4 10.94 -3.48 -2.45
C GLU A 4 9.69 -4.19 -1.92
N GLU A 5 9.68 -4.52 -0.62
CA GLU A 5 8.51 -5.14 0.02
C GLU A 5 7.27 -4.25 -0.06
N VAL A 6 7.40 -2.92 0.06
CA VAL A 6 6.29 -1.99 -0.10
C VAL A 6 5.81 -1.94 -1.55
N SER A 7 6.73 -1.93 -2.52
CA SER A 7 6.37 -1.93 -3.94
C SER A 7 5.60 -3.19 -4.32
N ASP A 8 6.09 -4.35 -3.89
CA ASP A 8 5.43 -5.64 -4.14
C ASP A 8 4.08 -5.72 -3.42
N PHE A 9 4.02 -5.26 -2.17
CA PHE A 9 2.79 -5.19 -1.38
C PHE A 9 1.68 -4.40 -2.08
N VAL A 10 2.01 -3.20 -2.59
CA VAL A 10 1.06 -2.34 -3.30
C VAL A 10 0.69 -2.94 -4.65
N ARG A 11 1.68 -3.36 -5.44
CA ARG A 11 1.47 -3.88 -6.79
C ARG A 11 0.62 -5.14 -6.81
N MET A 12 0.85 -6.06 -5.87
CA MET A 12 0.09 -7.30 -5.75
C MET A 12 -1.39 -7.03 -5.45
N ARG A 13 -1.69 -6.08 -4.55
CA ARG A 13 -3.06 -5.71 -4.19
C ARG A 13 -3.79 -4.95 -5.30
N ILE A 14 -3.09 -4.06 -6.01
CA ILE A 14 -3.63 -3.46 -7.24
C ILE A 14 -3.96 -4.58 -8.25
N GLY A 15 -3.06 -5.57 -8.41
CA GLY A 15 -3.29 -6.73 -9.29
C GLY A 15 -4.48 -7.60 -8.89
N SER A 16 -4.84 -7.65 -7.59
CA SER A 16 -6.05 -8.33 -7.13
C SER A 16 -7.33 -7.49 -7.24
N GLY A 17 -7.23 -6.26 -7.77
CA GLY A 17 -8.37 -5.35 -7.94
C GLY A 17 -8.78 -4.60 -6.68
N MET A 18 -7.91 -4.54 -5.66
CA MET A 18 -8.13 -3.72 -4.46
C MET A 18 -7.97 -2.24 -4.80
N GLU A 19 -8.80 -1.37 -4.22
CA GLU A 19 -8.72 0.07 -4.45
C GLU A 19 -7.59 0.71 -3.63
N PRO A 20 -6.95 1.81 -4.11
CA PRO A 20 -5.80 2.40 -3.45
C PRO A 20 -6.04 2.83 -1.99
N GLU A 21 -7.27 3.23 -1.65
CA GLU A 21 -7.67 3.60 -0.29
C GLU A 21 -7.51 2.43 0.68
N GLU A 22 -8.02 1.25 0.31
CA GLU A 22 -7.90 0.03 1.11
C GLU A 22 -6.42 -0.37 1.26
N ILE A 23 -5.63 -0.26 0.19
CA ILE A 23 -4.20 -0.56 0.21
C ILE A 23 -3.45 0.39 1.16
N CYS A 24 -3.85 1.67 1.22
CA CYS A 24 -3.27 2.63 2.16
C CYS A 24 -3.53 2.22 3.61
N GLU A 25 -4.77 1.84 3.94
CA GLU A 25 -5.15 1.39 5.29
C GLU A 25 -4.40 0.11 5.70
N ASP A 26 -4.30 -0.85 4.78
CA ASP A 26 -3.56 -2.09 4.96
C ASP A 26 -2.07 -1.83 5.19
N LEU A 27 -1.47 -0.91 4.42
CA LEU A 27 -0.07 -0.55 4.56
C LEU A 27 0.20 0.18 5.89
N MET A 28 -0.70 1.09 6.29
CA MET A 28 -0.62 1.77 7.57
C MET A 28 -0.67 0.76 8.71
N THR A 29 -1.67 -0.14 8.71
CA THR A 29 -1.82 -1.20 9.71
C THR A 29 -0.58 -2.08 9.80
N ARG A 30 -0.01 -2.46 8.65
CA ARG A 30 1.17 -3.32 8.59
C ARG A 30 2.43 -2.66 9.16
N CYS A 31 2.49 -1.34 9.15
CA CYS A 31 3.65 -0.58 9.60
C CYS A 31 3.48 -0.01 11.02
N LEU A 32 2.35 -0.25 11.68
CA LEU A 32 2.16 0.10 13.09
C LEU A 32 3.17 -0.65 13.97
N ALA A 33 3.77 0.05 14.93
CA ALA A 33 4.59 -0.57 15.96
C ALA A 33 3.78 -1.62 16.76
N PRO A 34 4.34 -2.83 17.00
CA PRO A 34 3.62 -3.94 17.63
C PRO A 34 3.34 -3.74 19.13
N ASP A 35 4.17 -2.97 19.84
CA ASP A 35 4.01 -2.71 21.28
C ASP A 35 4.25 -1.23 21.60
N CYS A 36 3.26 -0.56 22.18
CA CYS A 36 3.45 0.72 22.86
C CYS A 36 4.13 0.45 24.21
N GLN A 37 5.46 0.35 24.25
CA GLN A 37 6.15 0.25 25.54
C GLN A 37 5.89 1.52 26.37
N MET A 38 5.47 1.34 27.63
CA MET A 38 5.25 2.41 28.61
C MET A 38 6.46 3.36 28.62
N GLY A 39 6.29 4.54 28.03
CA GLY A 39 7.38 5.50 27.81
C GLY A 39 7.13 6.51 26.70
N GLY A 40 6.06 6.36 25.91
CA GLY A 40 5.70 7.34 24.87
C GLY A 40 6.45 7.14 23.54
N LEU A 41 7.15 6.02 23.35
CA LEU A 41 7.59 5.57 22.03
C LEU A 41 6.50 4.68 21.43
N GLY A 42 5.82 5.23 20.43
CA GLY A 42 4.66 4.62 19.79
C GLY A 42 3.64 5.68 19.41
N CYS A 43 4.10 6.69 18.65
CA CYS A 43 3.24 7.67 17.97
C CYS A 43 3.73 7.72 16.52
N ASP A 44 3.51 6.64 15.79
CA ASP A 44 3.85 6.58 14.37
C ASP A 44 3.05 7.65 13.63
N ASN A 45 3.72 8.74 13.26
CA ASN A 45 3.15 9.74 12.36
C ASN A 45 3.37 9.25 10.93
N MET A 46 2.50 8.35 10.49
CA MET A 46 2.58 7.74 9.17
C MET A 46 1.69 8.47 8.18
N THR A 47 2.25 8.81 7.02
CA THR A 47 1.50 9.31 5.87
C THR A 47 1.79 8.40 4.69
N VAL A 48 0.74 7.84 4.09
CA VAL A 48 0.83 7.04 2.88
C VAL A 48 0.14 7.80 1.74
N VAL A 49 0.82 7.88 0.60
CA VAL A 49 0.24 8.42 -0.64
C VAL A 49 0.55 7.44 -1.76
N ILE A 50 -0.50 6.87 -2.37
CA ILE A 50 -0.39 6.03 -3.56
C ILE A 50 -0.85 6.86 -4.76
N VAL A 51 0.03 7.06 -5.73
CA VAL A 51 -0.28 7.78 -6.97
C VAL A 51 -0.37 6.80 -8.13
N CYS A 52 -1.58 6.59 -8.65
CA CYS A 52 -1.82 5.72 -9.80
C CYS A 52 -1.74 6.52 -11.10
N PHE A 53 -0.71 6.26 -11.90
CA PHE A 53 -0.56 6.87 -13.23
C PHE A 53 -1.45 6.13 -14.26
N LEU A 54 -2.67 6.63 -14.43
CA LEU A 54 -3.66 5.99 -15.32
C LEU A 54 -3.54 6.42 -16.78
N HIS A 55 -2.92 7.58 -17.06
CA HIS A 55 -2.76 8.12 -18.42
C HIS A 55 -4.07 8.14 -19.23
N GLY A 56 -5.18 8.55 -18.61
CA GLY A 56 -6.50 8.63 -19.24
C GLY A 56 -7.27 7.30 -19.35
N ASN A 57 -6.72 6.20 -18.83
CA ASN A 57 -7.37 4.89 -18.80
C ASN A 57 -8.16 4.69 -17.50
N PRO A 58 -9.14 3.76 -17.45
CA PRO A 58 -9.76 3.36 -16.19
C PRO A 58 -8.76 2.65 -15.27
N TYR A 59 -9.02 2.67 -13.95
CA TYR A 59 -8.21 1.97 -12.95
C TYR A 59 -8.08 0.47 -13.24
N SER A 60 -9.13 -0.16 -13.78
CA SER A 60 -9.11 -1.56 -14.22
C SER A 60 -7.99 -1.88 -15.22
N SER A 61 -7.55 -0.92 -16.04
CA SER A 61 -6.39 -1.11 -16.92
C SER A 61 -5.08 -1.23 -16.14
N LEU A 62 -4.95 -0.52 -15.00
CA LEU A 62 -3.80 -0.65 -14.11
C LEU A 62 -3.86 -1.97 -13.34
N VAL A 63 -5.03 -2.34 -12.82
CA VAL A 63 -5.28 -3.66 -12.18
C VAL A 63 -4.81 -4.79 -13.08
N ASN A 64 -5.27 -4.82 -14.34
CA ASN A 64 -4.88 -5.84 -15.30
C ASN A 64 -3.37 -5.87 -15.56
N LYS A 65 -2.71 -4.70 -15.68
CA LYS A 65 -1.25 -4.64 -15.83
C LYS A 65 -0.54 -5.24 -14.63
N CYS A 66 -0.96 -4.89 -13.41
CA CYS A 66 -0.37 -5.40 -12.18
C CYS A 66 -0.62 -6.90 -11.99
N ALA A 67 -1.78 -7.43 -12.40
CA ALA A 67 -2.11 -8.85 -12.35
C ALA A 67 -1.23 -9.70 -13.27
N LEU A 68 -0.82 -9.17 -14.42
CA LEU A 68 0.06 -9.85 -15.38
C LEU A 68 1.53 -9.93 -14.93
N LEU A 69 1.89 -9.24 -13.84
CA LEU A 69 3.25 -9.11 -13.35
C LEU A 69 3.49 -9.96 -12.08
N GLN A 70 2.54 -10.84 -11.77
CA GLN A 70 2.61 -11.87 -10.72
C GLN A 70 3.37 -13.11 -11.18
#